data_AF-A0A946N171-F1
#
_entry.id   AF-A0A946N171-F1
#
_cell.length_a   1.000
_cell.length_b   1.000
_cell.length_c   1.000
_cell.angle_alpha   90.00
_cell.angle_beta   90.00
_cell.angle_gamma   90.00
#
_symmetry.space_group_name_H-M   'P 1'
#
loop_
_entity.id
_entity.type
_entity.pdbx_description
1 polymer ?
#
loop_
_entity_poly.entity_id
_entity_poly.type
_entity_poly.pdbx_seq_one_letter_code
_entity_poly.pdbx_strand_id
1 'polypeptide(L)'
;DFTARLAPSLEELEQFVKPLSDAGVDIFHCSTRRFWEPEFEGSDLNLAGWVKKITGKPTISVGSVGLTEEFIATYRGGEAEVASIDDLIARMEADEFDMIAVGRALIANPDWVTKVRAGKFDELVTYNQEMLSQLI
;
A
#
# COMPACT_ATOMS: atom_id res chain seq x y z
N ASP A 1 13.97 0.19 -12.09
CA ASP A 1 14.33 -1.05 -11.38
C ASP A 1 13.28 -1.28 -10.30
N PHE A 2 12.66 -2.47 -10.24
CA PHE A 2 11.63 -2.78 -9.24
C PHE A 2 12.19 -3.45 -7.98
N THR A 3 13.51 -3.65 -7.93
CA THR A 3 14.20 -4.21 -6.76
C THR A 3 14.80 -3.15 -5.84
N ALA A 4 14.66 -1.87 -6.21
CA ALA A 4 15.17 -0.76 -5.42
C ALA A 4 14.45 -0.66 -4.07
N ARG A 5 15.23 -0.46 -3.00
CA ARG A 5 14.77 -0.25 -1.63
C ARG A 5 15.32 1.07 -1.10
N LEU A 6 14.62 1.65 -0.13
CA LEU A 6 15.05 2.91 0.50
C LEU A 6 16.36 2.73 1.26
N ALA A 7 16.47 1.61 1.97
CA ALA A 7 17.66 1.18 2.68
C ALA A 7 17.82 -0.35 2.55
N PRO A 8 19.05 -0.88 2.41
CA PRO A 8 19.31 -2.31 2.24
C PRO A 8 19.24 -3.10 3.56
N SER A 9 19.23 -2.43 4.71
CA SER A 9 19.20 -3.05 6.04
C SER A 9 18.36 -2.24 7.03
N LEU A 10 17.96 -2.87 8.13
CA LEU A 10 17.24 -2.19 9.22
C LEU A 10 18.08 -1.06 9.84
N GLU A 11 19.38 -1.29 10.02
CA GLU A 11 20.29 -0.29 10.57
C GLU A 11 20.37 0.96 9.68
N GLU A 12 20.48 0.77 8.35
CA GLU A 12 20.49 1.88 7.40
C GLU A 12 19.13 2.58 7.31
N LEU A 13 18.02 1.85 7.45
CA LEU A 13 16.70 2.46 7.53
C LEU A 13 16.57 3.36 8.77
N GLU A 14 17.04 2.89 9.92
CA GLU A 14 17.07 3.69 11.15
C GLU A 14 17.90 4.97 11.00
N GLN A 15 19.10 4.86 10.43
CA GLN A 15 19.96 6.02 10.16
C GLN A 15 19.30 7.02 9.21
N PHE A 16 18.45 6.53 8.29
CA PHE A 16 17.72 7.39 7.35
C PHE A 16 16.53 8.11 8.00
N VAL A 17 15.67 7.40 8.75
CA VAL A 17 14.39 7.98 9.22
C VAL A 17 14.48 8.72 10.55
N LYS A 18 15.43 8.38 11.44
CA LYS A 18 15.58 9.04 12.75
C LYS A 18 15.85 10.54 12.62
N PRO A 19 16.80 11.00 11.78
CA PRO A 19 17.04 12.45 11.62
C PRO A 19 15.82 13.21 11.12
N LEU A 20 14.99 12.60 10.27
CA LEU A 20 13.76 13.20 9.78
C LEU A 20 12.71 13.30 10.90
N SER A 21 12.59 12.26 11.73
CA SER A 21 11.73 12.27 12.91
C SER A 21 12.16 13.33 13.91
N ASP A 22 13.46 13.42 14.20
CA ASP A 22 14.06 14.39 15.13
C ASP A 22 13.90 15.84 14.63
N ALA A 23 13.90 16.03 13.31
CA ALA A 23 13.63 17.32 12.68
C ALA A 23 12.15 17.75 12.76
N GLY A 24 11.26 16.90 13.30
CA GLY A 24 9.87 17.23 13.54
C GLY A 24 8.90 16.74 12.46
N VAL A 25 9.23 15.71 11.68
CA VAL A 25 8.24 15.06 10.81
C VAL A 25 7.06 14.53 11.65
N ASP A 26 5.85 14.84 11.18
CA ASP A 26 4.60 14.43 11.81
C ASP A 26 4.10 13.06 11.36
N ILE A 27 4.33 12.71 10.09
CA ILE A 27 3.84 11.48 9.47
C ILE A 27 4.76 11.04 8.33
N PHE A 28 4.95 9.72 8.17
CA PHE A 28 5.72 9.15 7.06
C PHE A 28 4.82 8.46 6.05
N HIS A 29 4.88 8.86 4.79
CA HIS A 29 4.26 8.13 3.69
C HIS A 29 5.28 7.19 3.06
N CYS A 30 5.15 5.90 3.35
CA CYS A 30 6.09 4.86 3.00
C CYS A 30 5.67 4.20 1.69
N SER A 31 6.13 4.76 0.57
CA SER A 31 5.77 4.27 -0.76
C SER A 31 6.33 2.86 -1.02
N THR A 32 5.45 1.90 -1.32
CA THR A 32 5.81 0.55 -1.78
C THR A 32 4.93 0.11 -2.97
N ARG A 33 5.31 -0.98 -3.64
CA ARG A 33 4.53 -1.51 -4.78
C ARG A 33 3.29 -2.28 -4.31
N ARG A 34 3.44 -3.04 -3.23
CA ARG A 34 2.42 -3.88 -2.61
C ARG A 34 2.52 -3.69 -1.10
N PHE A 35 1.40 -3.43 -0.44
CA PHE A 35 1.40 -3.18 1.00
C PHE A 35 1.76 -4.45 1.81
N TRP A 36 1.55 -5.65 1.24
CA TRP A 36 1.80 -6.92 1.92
C TRP A 36 3.23 -7.45 1.77
N GLU A 37 4.05 -6.81 0.92
CA GLU A 37 5.43 -7.25 0.73
C GLU A 37 6.29 -6.84 1.94
N PRO A 38 7.02 -7.78 2.56
CA PRO A 38 7.89 -7.47 3.67
C PRO A 38 9.11 -6.66 3.22
N GLU A 39 9.49 -5.68 4.03
CA GLU A 39 10.66 -4.85 3.75
C GLU A 39 11.97 -5.63 3.98
N PHE A 40 12.02 -6.51 4.98
CA PHE A 40 13.21 -7.29 5.33
C PHE A 40 12.87 -8.77 5.55
N GLU A 41 13.82 -9.65 5.26
CA GLU A 41 13.68 -11.08 5.51
C GLU A 41 13.47 -11.38 7.01
N GLY A 42 12.60 -12.34 7.33
CA GLY A 42 12.30 -12.74 8.71
C GLY A 42 11.29 -11.87 9.45
N SER A 43 10.59 -10.99 8.73
CA SER A 43 9.49 -10.17 9.25
C SER A 43 8.39 -10.02 8.21
N ASP A 44 7.14 -9.88 8.64
CA ASP A 44 5.99 -9.60 7.77
C ASP A 44 5.73 -8.09 7.58
N LEU A 45 6.49 -7.25 8.29
CA LEU A 45 6.35 -5.79 8.24
C LEU A 45 6.86 -5.24 6.91
N ASN A 46 6.01 -4.45 6.26
CA ASN A 46 6.39 -3.56 5.15
C ASN A 46 7.18 -2.34 5.66
N LEU A 47 7.58 -1.46 4.73
CA LEU A 47 8.30 -0.23 5.06
C LEU A 47 7.57 0.64 6.09
N ALA A 48 6.23 0.80 5.97
CA ALA A 48 5.44 1.61 6.89
C ALA A 48 5.47 1.05 8.31
N GLY A 49 5.39 -0.27 8.46
CA GLY A 49 5.51 -0.96 9.75
C GLY A 49 6.88 -0.76 10.41
N TRP A 50 7.96 -0.86 9.63
CA TRP A 50 9.29 -0.60 10.16
C TRP A 50 9.49 0.86 10.55
N VAL A 51 9.07 1.81 9.71
CA VAL A 51 9.21 3.24 10.02
C VAL A 51 8.39 3.62 11.25
N LYS A 52 7.17 3.07 11.40
CA LYS A 52 6.35 3.24 12.61
C LYS A 52 7.07 2.72 13.85
N LYS A 53 7.61 1.49 13.77
CA LYS A 53 8.33 0.85 14.88
C LYS A 53 9.60 1.61 15.28
N ILE A 54 10.33 2.19 14.32
CA ILE A 54 11.57 2.92 14.56
C ILE A 54 11.30 4.31 15.16
N THR A 55 10.32 5.03 14.61
CA THR A 55 10.12 6.46 14.90
C THR A 55 9.04 6.72 15.93
N GLY A 56 8.11 5.76 16.14
CA GLY A 56 6.90 5.96 16.92
C GLY A 56 5.91 6.96 16.30
N LYS A 57 6.15 7.39 15.06
CA LYS A 57 5.31 8.36 14.35
C LYS A 57 4.24 7.64 13.52
N PRO A 58 3.09 8.29 13.28
CA PRO A 58 2.11 7.78 12.33
C PRO A 58 2.72 7.48 10.97
N THR A 59 2.22 6.43 10.31
CA THR A 59 2.64 6.05 8.96
C THR A 59 1.47 5.81 8.02
N ILE A 60 1.71 6.12 6.75
CA ILE A 60 0.82 5.84 5.62
C ILE A 60 1.49 4.74 4.79
N SER A 61 0.86 3.58 4.71
CA SER A 61 1.23 2.53 3.74
C SER A 61 0.55 2.78 2.39
N VAL A 62 1.00 2.09 1.34
CA VAL A 62 0.41 2.15 0.00
C VAL A 62 0.74 0.87 -0.76
N GLY A 63 0.10 0.68 -1.89
CA GLY A 63 0.54 -0.30 -2.89
C GLY A 63 -0.47 -1.40 -3.11
N SER A 64 -1.04 -1.42 -4.31
CA SER A 64 -1.96 -2.49 -4.77
C SER A 64 -3.24 -2.69 -3.94
N VAL A 65 -3.73 -1.64 -3.28
CA VAL A 65 -5.00 -1.65 -2.55
C VAL A 65 -6.18 -1.89 -3.49
N GLY A 66 -6.99 -2.91 -3.20
CA GLY A 66 -8.16 -3.27 -4.01
C GLY A 66 -7.80 -3.81 -5.40
N LEU A 67 -6.57 -4.32 -5.59
CA LEU A 67 -6.09 -4.94 -6.81
C LEU A 67 -5.60 -6.37 -6.50
N THR A 68 -5.99 -7.40 -7.27
CA THR A 68 -5.64 -8.79 -6.96
C THR A 68 -4.19 -9.14 -7.32
N GLU A 69 -3.65 -10.16 -6.64
CA GLU A 69 -2.43 -10.84 -7.10
C GLU A 69 -2.64 -11.50 -8.46
N GLU A 70 -3.82 -12.08 -8.71
CA GLU A 70 -4.25 -12.50 -10.05
C GLU A 70 -4.13 -11.34 -11.03
N PHE A 71 -4.69 -10.15 -10.78
CA PHE A 71 -4.53 -8.98 -11.66
C PHE A 71 -3.06 -8.59 -11.97
N ILE A 72 -2.11 -8.83 -11.06
CA ILE A 72 -0.67 -8.64 -11.35
C ILE A 72 -0.12 -9.76 -12.24
N ALA A 73 -0.62 -10.99 -12.08
CA ALA A 73 -0.31 -12.13 -12.94
C ALA A 73 -1.05 -12.12 -14.30
N THR A 74 -2.24 -11.51 -14.40
CA THR A 74 -3.12 -11.45 -15.58
C THR A 74 -2.58 -10.59 -16.72
N TYR A 75 -1.44 -9.91 -16.52
CA TYR A 75 -0.58 -9.51 -17.64
C TYR A 75 -0.12 -10.72 -18.51
N ARG A 76 -0.51 -11.96 -18.15
CA ARG A 76 -0.38 -13.21 -18.92
C ARG A 76 -1.70 -13.97 -19.23
N GLY A 77 -2.88 -13.36 -19.06
CA GLY A 77 -4.15 -13.86 -19.65
C GLY A 77 -4.98 -14.87 -18.84
N GLY A 78 -5.63 -14.42 -17.77
CA GLY A 78 -6.62 -15.19 -16.97
C GLY A 78 -7.81 -14.31 -16.51
N GLU A 79 -8.87 -14.90 -15.98
CA GLU A 79 -10.01 -14.15 -15.42
C GLU A 79 -9.61 -13.58 -14.05
N ALA A 80 -9.99 -12.33 -13.73
CA ALA A 80 -9.57 -11.65 -12.51
C ALA A 80 -10.68 -11.69 -11.45
N GLU A 81 -10.44 -12.33 -10.31
CA GLU A 81 -11.28 -12.16 -9.13
C GLU A 81 -11.02 -10.79 -8.46
N VAL A 82 -12.03 -10.25 -7.77
CA VAL A 82 -11.91 -9.00 -7.00
C VAL A 82 -11.06 -9.26 -5.75
N ALA A 83 -10.10 -8.39 -5.47
CA ALA A 83 -9.20 -8.57 -4.34
C ALA A 83 -9.93 -8.19 -3.06
N SER A 84 -10.09 -9.13 -2.15
CA SER A 84 -10.50 -8.80 -0.80
C SER A 84 -9.48 -7.84 -0.18
N ILE A 85 -9.96 -6.87 0.59
CA ILE A 85 -9.14 -5.98 1.43
C ILE A 85 -8.94 -6.55 2.84
N ASP A 86 -9.29 -7.81 3.09
CA ASP A 86 -9.20 -8.42 4.42
C ASP A 86 -7.76 -8.42 4.99
N ASP A 87 -6.74 -8.72 4.17
CA ASP A 87 -5.33 -8.65 4.62
C ASP A 87 -4.93 -7.22 5.01
N LEU A 88 -5.39 -6.23 4.24
CA LEU A 88 -5.19 -4.81 4.56
C LEU A 88 -5.84 -4.46 5.91
N ILE A 89 -7.09 -4.89 6.12
CA ILE A 89 -7.82 -4.66 7.37
C ILE A 89 -7.08 -5.32 8.53
N ALA A 90 -6.69 -6.59 8.41
CA ALA A 90 -6.01 -7.33 9.46
C ALA A 90 -4.69 -6.66 9.89
N ARG A 91 -3.89 -6.16 8.92
CA ARG A 91 -2.64 -5.45 9.19
C ARG A 91 -2.86 -4.09 9.86
N MET A 92 -3.90 -3.35 9.45
CA MET A 92 -4.28 -2.10 10.10
C MET A 92 -4.77 -2.34 11.54
N GLU A 93 -5.56 -3.40 11.78
CA GLU A 93 -6.00 -3.82 13.11
C GLU A 93 -4.84 -4.28 14.00
N ALA A 94 -3.78 -4.83 13.39
CA ALA A 94 -2.52 -5.16 14.06
C ALA A 94 -1.59 -3.95 14.30
N ASP A 95 -2.07 -2.72 14.05
CA ASP A 95 -1.35 -1.46 14.23
C ASP A 95 -0.06 -1.33 13.38
N GLU A 96 0.05 -2.08 12.28
CA GLU A 96 1.25 -2.03 11.41
C GLU A 96 1.42 -0.65 10.75
N PHE A 97 0.32 0.05 10.43
CA PHE A 97 0.33 1.40 9.89
C PHE A 97 -1.03 2.07 10.12
N ASP A 98 -1.04 3.40 10.20
CA ASP A 98 -2.20 4.18 10.65
C ASP A 98 -3.15 4.52 9.50
N MET A 99 -2.63 4.61 8.27
CA MET A 99 -3.39 4.99 7.09
C MET A 99 -2.95 4.19 5.87
N ILE A 100 -3.85 4.09 4.89
CA ILE A 100 -3.56 3.50 3.59
C ILE A 100 -3.88 4.49 2.48
N ALA A 101 -2.90 4.76 1.62
CA ALA A 101 -3.11 5.53 0.42
C ALA A 101 -3.67 4.65 -0.70
N VAL A 102 -4.69 5.15 -1.39
CA VAL A 102 -5.32 4.48 -2.53
C VAL A 102 -5.05 5.32 -3.78
N GLY A 103 -4.57 4.67 -4.85
CA GLY A 103 -4.20 5.35 -6.10
C GLY A 103 -5.08 4.90 -7.26
N ARG A 104 -4.58 3.93 -8.04
CA ARG A 104 -5.23 3.39 -9.25
C ARG A 104 -6.70 2.99 -9.05
N ALA A 105 -7.07 2.44 -7.90
CA ALA A 105 -8.45 2.08 -7.61
C ALA A 105 -9.39 3.30 -7.56
N LEU A 106 -8.92 4.46 -7.09
CA LEU A 106 -9.69 5.72 -7.09
C LEU A 106 -9.83 6.32 -8.48
N ILE A 107 -8.84 6.12 -9.36
CA ILE A 107 -8.94 6.56 -10.77
C ILE A 107 -10.05 5.77 -11.47
N ALA A 108 -10.10 4.45 -11.24
CA ALA A 108 -11.12 3.60 -11.83
C ALA A 108 -12.50 3.75 -11.17
N ASN A 109 -12.53 4.15 -9.90
CA ASN A 109 -13.74 4.26 -9.09
C ASN A 109 -13.70 5.55 -8.26
N PRO A 110 -14.21 6.69 -8.77
CA PRO A 110 -14.32 7.92 -7.99
C PRO A 110 -15.17 7.74 -6.72
N ASP A 111 -16.08 6.76 -6.73
CA ASP A 111 -16.97 6.37 -5.63
C ASP A 111 -16.43 5.18 -4.79
N TRP A 112 -15.14 4.84 -4.90
CA TRP A 112 -14.52 3.68 -4.25
C TRP A 112 -14.84 3.58 -2.76
N VAL A 113 -14.69 4.68 -2.01
CA VAL A 113 -14.94 4.70 -0.55
C VAL A 113 -16.38 4.34 -0.23
N THR A 114 -17.34 4.84 -1.02
CA THR A 114 -18.76 4.55 -0.85
C THR A 114 -19.06 3.07 -1.13
N LYS A 115 -18.50 2.51 -2.21
CA LYS A 115 -18.66 1.10 -2.56
C LYS A 115 -18.05 0.16 -1.53
N VAL A 116 -16.81 0.42 -1.11
CA VAL A 116 -16.10 -0.37 -0.09
C VAL A 116 -16.85 -0.33 1.24
N ARG A 117 -17.30 0.86 1.69
CA ARG A 117 -18.11 0.99 2.91
C ARG A 117 -19.41 0.18 2.83
N ALA A 118 -20.01 0.09 1.65
CA ALA A 118 -21.25 -0.63 1.41
C ALA A 118 -21.04 -2.14 1.11
N GLY A 119 -19.81 -2.64 1.12
CA GLY A 119 -19.48 -4.03 0.78
C GLY A 119 -19.69 -4.39 -0.70
N LYS A 120 -19.84 -3.40 -1.58
CA LYS A 120 -20.08 -3.55 -3.03
C LYS A 120 -18.77 -3.76 -3.80
N PHE A 121 -18.02 -4.79 -3.42
CA PHE A 121 -16.71 -5.07 -4.02
C PHE A 121 -16.84 -5.57 -5.47
N ASP A 122 -17.92 -6.26 -5.78
CA ASP A 122 -18.30 -6.73 -7.11
C ASP A 122 -18.61 -5.60 -8.11
N GLU A 123 -18.92 -4.40 -7.61
CA GLU A 123 -19.15 -3.18 -8.42
C GLU A 123 -17.85 -2.38 -8.68
N LEU A 124 -16.70 -2.83 -8.18
CA LEU A 124 -15.43 -2.15 -8.39
C LEU A 124 -14.88 -2.44 -9.79
N VAL A 125 -14.58 -1.35 -10.50
CA VAL A 125 -13.96 -1.41 -11.82
C VAL A 125 -12.44 -1.46 -11.65
N THR A 126 -11.81 -2.36 -12.40
CA THR A 126 -10.37 -2.50 -12.42
C THR A 126 -9.71 -1.33 -13.17
N TYR A 127 -8.62 -0.80 -12.62
CA TYR A 127 -7.82 0.21 -13.31
C TYR A 127 -7.23 -0.29 -14.62
N ASN A 128 -7.41 0.50 -15.67
CA ASN A 128 -6.73 0.38 -16.95
C ASN A 128 -5.95 1.68 -17.22
N GLN A 129 -4.76 1.58 -17.82
CA GLN A 129 -3.96 2.74 -18.22
C GLN A 129 -4.70 3.69 -19.15
N GLU A 130 -5.62 3.20 -19.99
CA GLU A 130 -6.45 4.05 -20.86
C GLU A 130 -7.31 5.04 -20.08
N MET A 131 -7.66 4.74 -18.83
CA MET A 131 -8.42 5.64 -17.96
C MET A 131 -7.67 6.94 -17.67
N LEU A 132 -6.33 6.96 -17.78
CA LEU A 132 -5.55 8.20 -17.63
C LEU A 132 -5.78 9.21 -18.76
N SER A 133 -6.43 8.81 -19.86
CA SER A 133 -6.77 9.70 -20.97
C SER A 133 -8.01 10.56 -20.71
N GLN A 134 -8.74 10.30 -19.62
CA GLN A 134 -9.97 11.00 -19.26
C GLN A 134 -9.92 11.41 -17.78
N LEU A 135 -10.48 12.58 -17.46
CA LEU A 135 -10.70 13.03 -16.09
C LEU A 135 -12.22 13.08 -15.87
N ILE A 136 -12.72 12.15 -15.06
CA ILE A 136 -14.15 11.94 -14.79
C ILE A 136 -14.48 12.47 -13.40
#